data_AF-A0A7S1C3I3-F1
#
_entry.id   AF-A0A7S1C3I3-F1
#
_cell.length_a   1.000
_cell.length_b   1.000
_cell.length_c   1.000
_cell.angle_alpha   90.00
_cell.angle_beta   90.00
_cell.angle_gamma   90.00
#
_symmetry.space_group_name_H-M   'P 1'
#
loop_
_entity.id
_entity.type
_entity.pdbx_description
1 polymer ?
#
loop_
_entity_poly.entity_id
_entity_poly.type
_entity_poly.pdbx_seq_one_letter_code
_entity_poly.pdbx_strand_id
1 'polypeptide(L)'
;WARMAASGATPRATGNPVRDAMRLHRDGCVEEALAALREVLATSPSDARARALLSGIEYEACAGVEGREGDAGRQRALETADDAAKRAPRDAMVQNALGFMLLKEAARVAGADDDIAARDEAGSRALVRRAAEACEAAVAAKPTSVAYLTNLCDALRVDGDRKREAADAY
;
A
#
# COMPACT_ATOMS: atom_id res chain seq x y z
N TRP A 1 22.75 -50.53 12.74
CA TRP A 1 21.84 -50.98 11.67
C TRP A 1 20.41 -50.63 12.10
N ALA A 2 19.58 -49.80 11.47
CA ALA A 2 19.65 -48.85 10.36
C ALA A 2 18.36 -47.98 10.51
N ARG A 3 18.47 -46.66 10.73
CA ARG A 3 18.03 -45.56 9.84
C ARG A 3 16.77 -45.82 8.97
N MET A 4 15.73 -44.99 9.14
CA MET A 4 14.99 -44.24 8.10
C MET A 4 14.00 -43.29 8.83
N ALA A 5 14.29 -41.99 9.00
CA ALA A 5 14.15 -40.90 8.02
C ALA A 5 12.68 -40.61 7.64
N ALA A 6 12.06 -39.66 8.36
CA ALA A 6 10.98 -38.83 7.83
C ALA A 6 11.45 -37.37 7.95
N SER A 7 12.07 -36.89 6.87
CA SER A 7 12.47 -35.51 6.68
C SER A 7 11.22 -34.64 6.55
N GLY A 8 10.78 -34.02 7.64
CA GLY A 8 9.92 -32.84 7.60
C GLY A 8 10.73 -31.58 7.31
N ALA A 9 11.62 -31.63 6.31
CA ALA A 9 12.28 -30.44 5.83
C ALA A 9 11.21 -29.60 5.12
N THR A 10 10.64 -28.64 5.84
CA THR A 10 10.01 -27.48 5.21
C THR A 10 11.03 -26.95 4.19
N PRO A 11 10.62 -26.67 2.94
CA PRO A 11 11.51 -26.00 2.00
C PRO A 11 11.86 -24.68 2.67
N ARG A 12 13.07 -24.60 3.22
CA ARG A 12 13.61 -23.37 3.77
C ARG A 12 13.62 -22.45 2.58
N ALA A 13 12.71 -21.48 2.56
CA ALA A 13 12.70 -20.43 1.56
C ALA A 13 14.08 -19.79 1.63
N THR A 14 14.94 -20.19 0.70
CA THR A 14 16.23 -19.55 0.44
C THR A 14 16.03 -18.24 -0.34
N GLY A 15 14.77 -17.88 -0.59
CA GLY A 15 14.30 -16.62 -1.12
C GLY A 15 14.02 -15.59 -0.03
N ASN A 16 14.00 -14.33 -0.45
CA ASN A 16 13.56 -13.22 0.38
C ASN A 16 12.03 -13.38 0.63
N PRO A 17 11.58 -13.66 1.87
CA PRO A 17 10.18 -13.99 2.17
C PRO A 17 9.22 -12.86 1.82
N VAL A 18 9.69 -11.61 1.88
CA VAL A 18 8.93 -10.44 1.41
C VAL A 18 8.69 -10.50 -0.10
N ARG A 19 9.69 -10.94 -0.88
CA ARG A 19 9.56 -11.12 -2.34
C ARG A 19 8.61 -12.27 -2.68
N ASP A 20 8.61 -13.33 -1.88
CA ASP A 20 7.71 -14.47 -2.06
C ASP A 20 6.25 -14.07 -1.76
N ALA A 21 6.02 -13.31 -0.69
CA ALA A 21 4.70 -12.74 -0.40
C ALA A 21 4.19 -11.85 -1.54
N MET A 22 5.04 -11.00 -2.13
CA MET A 22 4.67 -10.21 -3.30
C MET A 22 4.34 -11.04 -4.54
N ARG A 23 4.91 -12.25 -4.67
CA ARG A 23 4.57 -13.17 -5.76
C ARG A 23 3.23 -13.83 -5.48
N LEU A 24 3.03 -14.37 -4.26
CA LEU A 24 1.77 -14.98 -3.83
C LEU A 24 0.58 -14.03 -4.01
N HIS A 25 0.73 -12.77 -3.61
CA HIS A 25 -0.31 -11.76 -3.78
C HIS A 25 -0.63 -11.51 -5.27
N ARG A 26 0.38 -11.44 -6.14
CA ARG A 26 0.17 -11.31 -7.60
C ARG A 26 -0.50 -12.53 -8.22
N ASP A 27 -0.25 -13.71 -7.66
CA ASP A 27 -0.86 -14.96 -8.09
C ASP A 27 -2.30 -15.14 -7.54
N GLY A 28 -2.81 -14.16 -6.75
CA GLY A 28 -4.14 -14.20 -6.14
C GLY A 28 -4.23 -14.98 -4.82
N CYS A 29 -3.12 -15.53 -4.33
CA CYS A 29 -3.00 -16.25 -3.06
C CYS A 29 -2.88 -15.24 -1.89
N VAL A 30 -3.96 -14.51 -1.64
CA VAL A 30 -3.99 -13.39 -0.67
C VAL A 30 -3.70 -13.87 0.75
N GLU A 31 -4.36 -14.94 1.21
CA GLU A 31 -4.19 -15.44 2.58
C GLU A 31 -2.78 -15.98 2.81
N GLU A 32 -2.19 -16.67 1.84
CA GLU A 32 -0.82 -17.15 1.90
C GLU A 32 0.19 -16.00 1.91
N ALA A 33 -0.07 -14.93 1.16
CA ALA A 33 0.76 -13.73 1.19
C ALA A 33 0.72 -13.03 2.56
N LEU A 34 -0.47 -12.90 3.15
CA LEU A 34 -0.64 -12.35 4.49
C LEU A 34 0.05 -13.21 5.56
N ALA A 35 -0.11 -14.54 5.49
CA ALA A 35 0.54 -15.48 6.40
C ALA A 35 2.08 -15.35 6.32
N ALA A 36 2.65 -15.34 5.12
CA ALA A 36 4.08 -15.19 4.92
C ALA A 36 4.62 -13.85 5.50
N LEU A 37 3.90 -12.75 5.31
CA LEU A 37 4.30 -11.44 5.86
C LEU A 37 4.20 -11.40 7.39
N ARG A 38 3.19 -12.06 7.98
CA ARG A 38 3.05 -12.20 9.42
C ARG A 38 4.19 -13.01 10.03
N GLU A 39 4.66 -14.06 9.35
CA GLU A 39 5.85 -14.81 9.78
C GLU A 39 7.12 -13.95 9.77
N VAL A 40 7.31 -13.11 8.74
CA VAL A 40 8.42 -12.15 8.71
C VAL A 40 8.33 -11.20 9.90
N LEU A 41 7.16 -10.64 10.17
CA LEU A 41 6.97 -9.70 11.28
C LEU A 41 7.04 -10.36 12.66
N ALA A 42 6.74 -11.65 12.78
CA ALA A 42 6.92 -12.41 14.02
C ALA A 42 8.40 -12.55 14.40
N THR A 43 9.29 -12.66 13.39
CA THR A 43 10.74 -12.77 13.60
C THR A 43 11.46 -11.43 13.54
N SER A 44 10.93 -10.48 12.78
CA SER A 44 11.47 -9.13 12.57
C SER A 44 10.36 -8.08 12.68
N PRO A 45 9.88 -7.76 13.91
CA PRO A 45 8.77 -6.83 14.10
C PRO A 45 9.04 -5.42 13.57
N SER A 46 10.30 -5.02 13.42
CA SER A 46 10.68 -3.70 12.90
C SER A 46 10.81 -3.65 11.36
N ASP A 47 10.55 -4.76 10.64
CA ASP A 47 10.66 -4.78 9.18
C ASP A 47 9.59 -3.87 8.55
N ALA A 48 10.03 -2.69 8.11
CA ALA A 48 9.17 -1.68 7.52
C ALA A 48 8.61 -2.12 6.15
N ARG A 49 9.36 -2.91 5.37
CA ARG A 49 8.89 -3.40 4.06
C ARG A 49 7.81 -4.45 4.21
N ALA A 50 8.02 -5.40 5.12
CA ALA A 50 7.00 -6.41 5.43
C ALA A 50 5.73 -5.76 5.97
N ARG A 51 5.86 -4.77 6.87
CA ARG A 51 4.72 -3.99 7.39
C ARG A 51 3.98 -3.20 6.31
N ALA A 52 4.71 -2.55 5.39
CA ALA A 52 4.12 -1.79 4.29
C ALA A 52 3.38 -2.69 3.29
N LEU A 53 3.91 -3.87 2.98
CA LEU A 53 3.23 -4.83 2.11
C LEU A 53 2.02 -5.46 2.78
N LEU A 54 2.13 -5.82 4.07
CA LEU A 54 1.01 -6.38 4.82
C LEU A 54 -0.17 -5.41 4.80
N SER A 55 0.08 -4.15 5.17
CA SER A 55 -0.94 -3.10 5.12
C SER A 55 -1.50 -2.85 3.72
N GLY A 56 -0.65 -2.88 2.68
CA GLY A 56 -1.11 -2.81 1.28
C GLY A 56 -2.13 -3.89 0.92
N ILE A 57 -1.85 -5.14 1.29
CA ILE A 57 -2.73 -6.28 0.98
C ILE A 57 -4.00 -6.22 1.84
N GLU A 58 -3.90 -5.87 3.12
CA GLU A 58 -5.04 -5.70 4.02
C GLU A 58 -5.97 -4.56 3.57
N TYR A 59 -5.41 -3.47 3.06
CA TYR A 59 -6.17 -2.37 2.46
C TYR A 59 -7.00 -2.85 1.25
N GLU A 60 -6.39 -3.62 0.35
CA GLU A 60 -7.07 -4.16 -0.82
C GLU A 60 -8.11 -5.21 -0.47
N ALA A 61 -7.84 -6.06 0.52
CA ALA A 61 -8.83 -7.01 1.03
C ALA A 61 -10.09 -6.30 1.57
N CYS A 62 -9.93 -5.09 2.10
CA CYS A 62 -11.06 -4.27 2.56
C CYS A 62 -11.80 -3.55 1.42
N ALA A 63 -11.30 -3.54 0.18
CA ALA A 63 -11.94 -2.81 -0.92
C ALA A 63 -13.32 -3.36 -1.30
N GLY A 64 -13.55 -4.67 -1.10
CA GLY A 64 -14.85 -5.33 -1.33
C GLY A 64 -15.78 -5.34 -0.12
N VAL A 65 -15.35 -4.78 1.02
CA VAL A 65 -16.16 -4.71 2.24
C VAL A 65 -16.83 -3.35 2.30
N GLU A 66 -18.16 -3.35 2.23
CA GLU A 66 -18.97 -2.14 2.26
C GLU A 66 -19.19 -1.61 3.68
N GLY A 67 -19.45 -0.31 3.77
CA GLY A 67 -19.80 0.37 5.02
C GLY A 67 -18.65 0.48 6.03
N ARG A 68 -19.03 0.66 7.30
CA ARG A 68 -18.13 1.07 8.38
C ARG A 68 -16.98 0.10 8.64
N GLU A 69 -17.19 -1.19 8.41
CA GLU A 69 -16.16 -2.20 8.63
C GLU A 69 -15.03 -2.10 7.61
N GLY A 70 -15.38 -1.97 6.32
CA GLY A 70 -14.41 -1.75 5.26
C GLY A 70 -13.69 -0.42 5.39
N ASP A 71 -14.40 0.65 5.76
CA ASP A 71 -13.80 1.95 6.04
C ASP A 71 -12.78 1.88 7.19
N ALA A 72 -13.15 1.25 8.31
CA ALA A 72 -12.25 1.07 9.45
C ALA A 72 -11.04 0.19 9.10
N GLY A 73 -11.23 -0.84 8.28
CA GLY A 73 -10.15 -1.70 7.78
C GLY A 73 -9.14 -0.93 6.94
N ARG A 74 -9.62 -0.19 5.93
CA ARG A 74 -8.79 0.68 5.08
C ARG A 74 -8.04 1.73 5.89
N GLN A 75 -8.71 2.38 6.84
CA GLN A 75 -8.10 3.38 7.71
C GLN A 75 -6.95 2.80 8.55
N ARG A 76 -7.15 1.62 9.17
CA ARG A 76 -6.08 0.94 9.94
C ARG A 76 -4.89 0.55 9.07
N ALA A 77 -5.16 0.09 7.84
CA ALA A 77 -4.10 -0.25 6.89
C ALA A 77 -3.29 0.99 6.48
N LEU A 78 -3.97 2.12 6.19
CA LEU A 78 -3.31 3.40 5.91
C LEU A 78 -2.45 3.89 7.08
N GLU A 79 -2.95 3.82 8.31
CA GLU A 79 -2.20 4.18 9.52
C GLU A 79 -0.95 3.31 9.69
N THR A 80 -1.06 2.02 9.40
CA THR A 80 0.05 1.06 9.50
C THR A 80 1.14 1.35 8.45
N ALA A 81 0.76 1.67 7.21
CA ALA A 81 1.72 2.06 6.19
C ALA A 81 2.35 3.42 6.45
N ASP A 82 1.59 4.36 7.01
CA ASP A 82 2.11 5.68 7.41
C ASP A 82 3.16 5.55 8.52
N ASP A 83 2.92 4.72 9.54
CA ASP A 83 3.95 4.38 10.55
C ASP A 83 5.18 3.71 9.91
N ALA A 84 4.98 2.76 8.98
CA ALA A 84 6.09 2.13 8.27
C ALA A 84 6.93 3.16 7.47
N ALA A 85 6.26 4.08 6.77
CA ALA A 85 6.89 5.15 6.00
C ALA A 85 7.66 6.13 6.87
N LYS A 86 7.12 6.48 8.05
CA LYS A 86 7.83 7.32 9.05
C LYS A 86 9.08 6.65 9.59
N ARG A 87 9.06 5.32 9.80
CA ARG A 87 10.22 4.55 10.26
C ARG A 87 11.28 4.34 9.19
N ALA A 88 10.86 4.27 7.92
CA ALA A 88 11.74 4.05 6.77
C ALA A 88 11.54 5.13 5.69
N PRO A 89 11.86 6.41 5.98
CA PRO A 89 11.53 7.53 5.09
C PRO A 89 12.30 7.52 3.76
N ARG A 90 13.42 6.78 3.70
CA ARG A 90 14.26 6.63 2.50
C ARG A 90 14.03 5.32 1.77
N ASP A 91 13.11 4.47 2.25
CA ASP A 91 12.81 3.21 1.58
C ASP A 91 11.80 3.42 0.46
N ALA A 92 12.27 3.32 -0.78
CA ALA A 92 11.45 3.59 -1.95
C ALA A 92 10.19 2.72 -2.04
N MET A 93 10.26 1.46 -1.59
CA MET A 93 9.13 0.55 -1.67
C MET A 93 8.05 0.92 -0.65
N VAL A 94 8.48 1.27 0.56
CA VAL A 94 7.56 1.69 1.63
C VAL A 94 6.86 2.99 1.26
N GLN A 95 7.62 3.99 0.76
CA GLN A 95 7.06 5.26 0.31
C GLN A 95 6.08 5.07 -0.85
N ASN A 96 6.44 4.24 -1.85
CA ASN A 96 5.54 3.95 -2.97
C ASN A 96 4.26 3.22 -2.53
N ALA A 97 4.36 2.28 -1.58
CA ALA A 97 3.19 1.58 -1.04
C ALA A 97 2.21 2.56 -0.38
N LEU A 98 2.72 3.48 0.46
CA LEU A 98 1.90 4.52 1.07
C LEU A 98 1.26 5.42 0.00
N GLY A 99 2.05 5.92 -0.96
CA GLY A 99 1.55 6.80 -2.02
C GLY A 99 0.43 6.15 -2.85
N PHE A 100 0.59 4.88 -3.21
CA PHE A 100 -0.42 4.12 -3.93
C PHE A 100 -1.73 3.97 -3.15
N MET A 101 -1.67 3.63 -1.87
CA MET A 101 -2.87 3.49 -1.04
C MET A 101 -3.58 4.83 -0.82
N LEU A 102 -2.83 5.92 -0.59
CA LEU A 102 -3.39 7.26 -0.45
C LEU A 102 -4.12 7.70 -1.73
N LEU A 103 -3.57 7.37 -2.90
CA LEU A 103 -4.21 7.68 -4.18
C LEU A 103 -5.52 6.90 -4.37
N LYS A 104 -5.54 5.59 -4.03
CA LYS A 104 -6.75 4.77 -4.04
C LYS A 104 -7.80 5.31 -3.07
N GLU A 105 -7.39 5.71 -1.87
CA GLU A 105 -8.31 6.26 -0.87
C GLU A 105 -8.86 7.62 -1.31
N ALA A 106 -8.02 8.47 -1.90
CA ALA A 106 -8.47 9.74 -2.46
C ALA A 106 -9.55 9.55 -3.54
N ALA A 107 -9.35 8.58 -4.43
CA ALA A 107 -10.33 8.23 -5.47
C ALA A 107 -11.64 7.70 -4.85
N ARG A 108 -11.55 6.84 -3.83
CA ARG A 108 -12.72 6.31 -3.11
C ARG A 108 -13.52 7.42 -2.42
N VAL A 109 -12.85 8.30 -1.68
CA VAL A 109 -13.49 9.44 -1.00
C VAL A 109 -14.13 10.40 -1.99
N ALA A 110 -13.55 10.55 -3.18
CA ALA A 110 -14.12 11.37 -4.26
C ALA A 110 -15.28 10.69 -5.01
N GLY A 111 -15.34 9.36 -5.03
CA GLY A 111 -16.34 8.56 -5.75
C GLY A 111 -17.44 7.94 -4.89
N ALA A 112 -17.56 8.32 -3.61
CA ALA A 112 -18.61 7.83 -2.73
C ALA A 112 -19.96 8.53 -3.00
N ASP A 113 -20.71 7.96 -3.95
CA ASP A 113 -22.11 8.18 -4.35
C ASP A 113 -22.47 9.54 -4.98
N ASP A 114 -23.05 9.44 -6.18
CA ASP A 114 -23.56 10.49 -7.09
C ASP A 114 -24.59 11.48 -6.49
N ASP A 115 -24.94 11.38 -5.21
CA ASP A 115 -26.07 12.12 -4.61
C ASP A 115 -25.71 13.03 -3.42
N ILE A 116 -24.43 13.21 -3.08
CA ILE A 116 -24.03 14.15 -2.00
C ILE A 116 -22.91 15.06 -2.51
N ALA A 117 -23.32 16.04 -3.31
CA ALA A 117 -22.53 17.06 -4.01
C ALA A 117 -21.70 18.01 -3.12
N ALA A 118 -21.21 17.57 -1.96
CA ALA A 118 -20.37 18.37 -1.06
C ALA A 118 -19.37 17.54 -0.22
N ARG A 119 -19.15 16.25 -0.52
CA ARG A 119 -18.32 15.38 0.33
C ARG A 119 -16.82 15.58 0.13
N ASP A 120 -16.22 16.19 1.16
CA ASP A 120 -14.81 16.29 1.54
C ASP A 120 -13.76 16.33 0.40
N GLU A 121 -14.01 17.20 -0.57
CA GLU A 121 -13.04 17.56 -1.60
C GLU A 121 -11.72 18.05 -0.98
N ALA A 122 -11.78 18.70 0.20
CA ALA A 122 -10.62 19.09 0.98
C ALA A 122 -9.80 17.89 1.48
N GLY A 123 -10.44 16.90 2.09
CA GLY A 123 -9.81 15.66 2.54
C GLY A 123 -9.26 14.84 1.38
N SER A 124 -10.02 14.71 0.28
CA SER A 124 -9.53 14.04 -0.91
C SER A 124 -8.31 14.77 -1.52
N ARG A 125 -8.29 16.12 -1.57
CA ARG A 125 -7.11 16.90 -2.00
C ARG A 125 -5.91 16.70 -1.08
N ALA A 126 -6.13 16.65 0.23
CA ALA A 126 -5.06 16.40 1.19
C ALA A 126 -4.43 15.00 1.00
N LEU A 127 -5.25 13.99 0.72
CA LEU A 127 -4.79 12.64 0.41
C LEU A 127 -3.96 12.61 -0.89
N VAL A 128 -4.42 13.27 -1.95
CA VAL A 128 -3.68 13.34 -3.23
C VAL A 128 -2.32 14.03 -3.06
N ARG A 129 -2.27 15.14 -2.32
CA ARG A 129 -1.00 15.83 -2.06
C ARG A 129 -0.02 14.93 -1.31
N ARG A 130 -0.48 14.26 -0.25
CA ARG A 130 0.35 13.30 0.49
C ARG A 130 0.77 12.11 -0.36
N ALA A 131 -0.09 11.65 -1.27
CA ALA A 131 0.26 10.60 -2.23
C ALA A 131 1.40 11.05 -3.14
N ALA A 132 1.33 12.26 -3.68
CA ALA A 132 2.39 12.83 -4.51
C ALA A 132 3.71 12.94 -3.73
N GLU A 133 3.70 13.48 -2.52
CA GLU A 133 4.90 13.58 -1.65
C GLU A 133 5.55 12.22 -1.39
N ALA A 134 4.76 11.19 -1.07
CA ALA A 134 5.27 9.84 -0.87
C ALA A 134 5.84 9.22 -2.16
N CYS A 135 5.16 9.42 -3.30
CA CYS A 135 5.64 8.95 -4.60
C CYS A 135 6.93 9.68 -5.03
N GLU A 136 7.06 10.98 -4.77
CA GLU A 136 8.29 11.75 -5.01
C GLU A 136 9.45 11.20 -4.19
N ALA A 137 9.24 10.90 -2.90
CA ALA A 137 10.25 10.28 -2.06
C ALA A 137 10.69 8.90 -2.61
N ALA A 138 9.75 8.11 -3.12
CA ALA A 138 10.05 6.82 -3.73
C ALA A 138 10.87 6.95 -5.03
N VAL A 139 10.51 7.89 -5.90
CA VAL A 139 11.24 8.17 -7.15
C VAL A 139 12.63 8.75 -6.85
N ALA A 140 12.75 9.66 -5.87
CA ALA A 140 14.05 10.20 -5.47
C ALA A 140 15.01 9.09 -4.98
N ALA A 141 14.49 8.10 -4.26
CA ALA A 141 15.27 6.95 -3.78
C ALA A 141 15.55 5.92 -4.89
N LYS A 142 14.68 5.79 -5.90
CA LYS A 142 14.84 4.83 -7.00
C LYS A 142 14.28 5.38 -8.34
N PRO A 143 15.02 6.28 -9.01
CA PRO A 143 14.49 7.06 -10.15
C PRO A 143 14.28 6.24 -11.43
N THR A 144 14.89 5.05 -11.52
CA THR A 144 14.76 4.16 -12.68
C THR A 144 13.57 3.19 -12.57
N SER A 145 12.82 3.24 -11.47
CA SER A 145 11.66 2.36 -11.26
C SER A 145 10.45 2.88 -12.03
N VAL A 146 10.12 2.22 -13.15
CA VAL A 146 8.94 2.55 -13.96
C VAL A 146 7.67 2.57 -13.11
N ALA A 147 7.46 1.59 -12.24
CA ALA A 147 6.28 1.54 -11.38
C ALA A 147 6.15 2.76 -10.46
N TYR A 148 7.27 3.29 -9.95
CA TYR A 148 7.24 4.45 -9.05
C TYR A 148 6.99 5.75 -9.83
N LEU A 149 7.57 5.84 -11.03
CA LEU A 149 7.31 6.95 -11.95
C LEU A 149 5.83 6.97 -12.38
N THR A 150 5.24 5.82 -12.69
CA THR A 150 3.81 5.71 -13.04
C THR A 150 2.94 6.22 -11.90
N ASN A 151 3.15 5.74 -10.67
CA ASN A 151 2.37 6.17 -9.52
C ASN A 151 2.55 7.68 -9.21
N LEU A 152 3.76 8.22 -9.41
CA LEU A 152 3.99 9.66 -9.28
C LEU A 152 3.25 10.46 -10.36
N CYS A 153 3.32 10.02 -11.62
CA CYS A 153 2.59 10.67 -12.71
C CYS A 153 1.08 10.68 -12.45
N ASP A 154 0.52 9.58 -11.97
CA ASP A 154 -0.91 9.52 -11.63
C ASP A 154 -1.26 10.47 -10.49
N ALA A 155 -0.46 10.50 -9.41
CA ALA A 155 -0.68 11.41 -8.28
C ALA A 155 -0.61 12.89 -8.71
N LEU A 156 0.40 13.27 -9.52
CA LEU A 156 0.57 14.64 -10.02
C LEU A 156 -0.53 15.04 -11.00
N ARG A 157 -0.99 14.12 -11.85
CA ARG A 157 -2.11 14.37 -12.77
C ARG A 157 -3.38 14.69 -11.98
N VAL A 158 -3.73 13.86 -10.99
CA VAL A 158 -4.91 14.08 -10.15
C VAL A 158 -4.80 15.37 -9.34
N ASP A 159 -3.62 15.72 -8.81
CA ASP A 159 -3.42 16.99 -8.11
C ASP A 159 -3.59 18.20 -9.04
N GLY A 160 -3.05 18.10 -10.26
CA GLY A 160 -3.15 19.13 -11.29
C GLY A 160 -4.57 19.33 -11.83
N ASP A 161 -5.30 18.25 -12.07
CA ASP A 161 -6.71 18.28 -12.49
C ASP A 161 -7.55 19.05 -11.46
N ARG A 162 -7.39 18.72 -10.17
CA ARG A 162 -8.15 19.36 -9.09
C ARG A 162 -7.79 20.82 -8.84
N LYS A 163 -6.52 21.20 -9.06
CA LYS A 163 -6.11 22.61 -9.02
C LYS A 163 -6.78 23.44 -10.12
N ARG A 164 -6.99 22.86 -11.30
CA ARG A 164 -7.72 23.51 -12.40
C ARG A 164 -9.20 23.65 -12.09
N GLU A 165 -9.85 22.57 -11.65
CA GLU A 165 -11.27 22.60 -11.24
C GLU A 165 -11.54 23.67 -10.17
N ALA A 166 -10.67 23.79 -9.17
CA ALA A 166 -10.77 24.83 -8.16
C ALA A 166 -10.59 26.24 -8.73
N ALA A 167 -9.73 26.42 -9.74
CA ALA A 167 -9.50 27.72 -10.36
C ALA A 167 -10.67 28.15 -11.26
N ASP A 168 -11.33 27.22 -11.95
CA ASP A 168 -12.48 27.49 -12.82
C ASP A 168 -13.77 27.77 -12.02
N ALA A 169 -13.80 27.44 -10.72
CA ALA A 169 -14.92 27.66 -9.82
C ALA A 169 -14.98 29.08 -9.18
N TYR A 170 -13.94 29.91 -9.36
CA TYR A 170 -13.83 31.27 -8.82
C TYR A 170 -13.74 32.32 -9.94
#